data_AF-A0A2J8AE31-F1
#
_entry.id   AF-A0A2J8AE31-F1
#
_cell.length_a   1.000
_cell.length_b   1.000
_cell.length_c   1.000
_cell.angle_alpha   90.00
_cell.angle_beta   90.00
_cell.angle_gamma   90.00
#
_symmetry.space_group_name_H-M   'P 1'
#
loop_
_entity.id
_entity.type
_entity.pdbx_description
1 polymer ?
#
loop_
_entity_poly.entity_id
_entity_poly.type
_entity_poly.pdbx_seq_one_letter_code
_entity_poly.pdbx_strand_id
1 'polypeptide(L)'
;MTAWAGLGPKNGVRLVGGSGPRGRLEVSSVDGWLTDYEDGVLAWRPVCDSGFFDDSMAQAGLVMCELLRYGFGRKHYTTAVAFRELNDTASWSDNPIDYIYCSAPEDDSSLPGIRHRNLLSPLRGTIRTPPNSPYTCSFHKGDCAYTGPMVGIECSGPPTFQNDIQQFGSFFDRQVNLCEGSEDRECPFLARGELLVWAPICAPPDPDLAAMVADLACKQLVDWPYTTLDLVIGEAGTPFRIPAEPEAGAPEGAFRPSSYTAWATVIGGDAVGKMAVQQLDLQVRTSPCEDGRMLSFQCRNFDN
;
A
#
# COMPACT_ATOMS: atom_id res chain seq x y z
N MET A 1 17.08 -5.72 19.57
CA MET A 1 15.65 -5.88 19.08
C MET A 1 14.70 -5.04 19.93
N THR A 2 14.87 -3.65 19.79
CA THR A 2 14.12 -2.59 20.52
C THR A 2 12.64 -2.60 20.13
N ALA A 3 11.76 -3.36 20.67
CA ALA A 3 10.31 -3.31 20.97
C ALA A 3 9.75 -1.89 20.75
N TRP A 4 9.46 -1.45 19.46
CA TRP A 4 8.57 -0.32 19.12
C TRP A 4 7.37 -0.25 20.07
N ALA A 5 7.38 -0.09 21.41
CA ALA A 5 6.44 0.52 22.38
C ALA A 5 5.59 1.61 21.72
N GLY A 6 4.51 1.19 20.92
CA GLY A 6 3.12 1.71 20.90
C GLY A 6 3.04 3.14 20.36
N LEU A 7 3.48 3.40 19.14
CA LEU A 7 3.14 4.68 18.46
C LEU A 7 1.75 5.17 18.86
N GLY A 8 1.48 5.64 20.14
CA GLY A 8 0.33 6.50 20.49
C GLY A 8 -0.27 7.19 19.25
N PRO A 9 -1.72 7.29 19.19
CA PRO A 9 -2.47 7.88 18.07
C PRO A 9 -1.88 9.22 17.62
N LYS A 10 -0.87 9.25 16.85
CA LYS A 10 -0.24 10.50 16.37
C LYS A 10 -0.96 10.97 15.09
N ASN A 11 -1.76 12.01 15.25
CA ASN A 11 -2.15 12.87 14.12
C ASN A 11 -3.54 12.47 13.58
N GLY A 12 -4.31 11.79 14.60
CA GLY A 12 -5.72 11.57 14.18
C GLY A 12 -5.88 10.34 13.30
N VAL A 13 -4.64 9.60 13.04
CA VAL A 13 -4.74 8.34 12.27
C VAL A 13 -3.96 7.25 13.03
N ARG A 14 -4.62 5.96 12.90
CA ARG A 14 -3.86 4.82 13.49
C ARG A 14 -4.21 3.55 12.72
N LEU A 15 -3.17 2.53 12.96
CA LEU A 15 -3.43 1.21 12.36
C LEU A 15 -3.73 0.19 13.47
N VAL A 16 -4.96 -0.59 13.26
CA VAL A 16 -5.37 -1.52 14.33
C VAL A 16 -5.51 -2.91 13.71
N GLY A 17 -5.19 -3.96 14.61
CA GLY A 17 -5.53 -5.35 14.17
C GLY A 17 -4.47 -5.89 13.21
N GLY A 18 -3.32 -5.18 13.01
CA GLY A 18 -2.20 -5.66 12.17
C GLY A 18 -0.89 -5.64 12.95
N SER A 19 0.22 -5.96 12.28
CA SER A 19 1.58 -5.91 12.87
C SER A 19 2.45 -4.89 12.11
N GLY A 20 3.19 -4.11 12.98
CA GLY A 20 4.13 -3.15 12.34
C GLY A 20 3.37 -2.05 11.56
N PRO A 21 3.75 -1.82 10.22
CA PRO A 21 3.18 -0.74 9.41
C PRO A 21 1.92 -1.18 8.66
N ARG A 22 1.37 -2.33 9.25
CA ARG A 22 0.16 -2.84 8.57
C ARG A 22 -1.00 -2.89 9.57
N GLY A 23 -2.13 -2.52 8.99
CA GLY A 23 -3.30 -2.65 9.88
C GLY A 23 -4.52 -1.93 9.29
N ARG A 24 -5.60 -2.11 10.05
CA ARG A 24 -6.84 -1.40 9.67
C ARG A 24 -6.73 0.10 9.99
N LEU A 25 -7.14 0.83 8.90
CA LEU A 25 -7.01 2.29 9.08
C LEU A 25 -8.18 2.85 9.90
N GLU A 26 -7.79 3.60 11.03
CA GLU A 26 -8.79 4.34 11.81
C GLU A 26 -8.41 5.82 11.90
N VAL A 27 -9.50 6.64 11.92
CA VAL A 27 -9.20 8.09 12.00
C VAL A 27 -9.94 8.65 13.21
N SER A 28 -9.32 9.69 13.77
CA SER A 28 -9.95 10.27 14.97
C SER A 28 -10.42 11.70 14.69
N SER A 29 -11.54 12.08 15.39
CA SER A 29 -12.10 13.44 15.30
C SER A 29 -12.67 13.85 16.67
N VAL A 30 -12.60 15.20 16.88
CA VAL A 30 -13.24 15.67 18.14
C VAL A 30 -14.60 16.31 17.81
N ASP A 31 -15.03 16.13 16.54
CA ASP A 31 -16.36 16.67 16.18
C ASP A 31 -17.48 15.92 16.93
N GLY A 32 -18.32 16.61 17.57
CA GLY A 32 -19.33 16.15 18.54
C GLY A 32 -20.26 15.08 17.93
N TRP A 33 -20.51 15.20 16.58
CA TRP A 33 -21.49 14.23 16.05
C TRP A 33 -20.92 12.81 16.04
N LEU A 34 -19.62 12.64 16.26
CA LEU A 34 -19.03 11.28 16.35
C LEU A 34 -19.12 10.73 17.77
N THR A 35 -19.38 11.64 18.72
CA THR A 35 -19.43 11.20 20.14
C THR A 35 -20.79 11.55 20.75
N ASP A 36 -21.89 11.26 20.02
CA ASP A 36 -23.23 11.60 20.56
C ASP A 36 -23.33 13.09 20.89
N TYR A 37 -22.55 13.87 20.14
CA TYR A 37 -22.66 15.36 20.12
C TYR A 37 -21.96 15.96 21.34
N GLU A 38 -21.09 15.14 21.88
CA GLU A 38 -20.24 15.76 22.91
C GLU A 38 -18.97 16.32 22.25
N ASP A 39 -18.89 17.70 22.19
CA ASP A 39 -17.75 18.35 21.49
C ASP A 39 -16.48 18.19 22.32
N GLY A 40 -15.33 17.93 21.60
CA GLY A 40 -14.01 17.92 22.28
C GLY A 40 -13.61 16.52 22.72
N VAL A 41 -14.67 15.56 22.54
CA VAL A 41 -14.31 14.18 22.96
C VAL A 41 -13.76 13.41 21.73
N LEU A 42 -12.60 12.79 21.97
CA LEU A 42 -11.91 12.07 20.88
C LEU A 42 -12.65 10.75 20.56
N ALA A 43 -12.89 10.63 19.24
CA ALA A 43 -13.54 9.37 18.80
C ALA A 43 -12.76 8.79 17.62
N TRP A 44 -12.54 7.40 17.73
CA TRP A 44 -11.86 6.70 16.62
C TRP A 44 -12.88 5.88 15.82
N ARG A 45 -12.69 6.05 14.46
CA ARG A 45 -13.64 5.29 13.61
C ARG A 45 -12.87 4.62 12.47
N PRO A 46 -13.34 3.35 12.22
CA PRO A 46 -12.72 2.71 11.04
C PRO A 46 -13.20 3.35 9.73
N VAL A 47 -12.34 3.04 8.68
CA VAL A 47 -12.67 3.66 7.38
C VAL A 47 -13.22 2.58 6.45
N CYS A 48 -14.33 2.94 5.84
CA CYS A 48 -14.97 1.97 4.94
C CYS A 48 -14.19 1.86 3.61
N ASP A 49 -14.34 0.58 3.08
CA ASP A 49 -13.76 0.38 1.72
C ASP A 49 -14.86 0.55 0.68
N SER A 50 -15.48 1.71 0.48
CA SER A 50 -16.70 1.92 -0.32
C SER A 50 -16.34 2.24 -1.77
N GLY A 51 -15.05 1.85 -2.28
CA GLY A 51 -14.79 1.99 -3.73
C GLY A 51 -14.29 3.41 -4.07
N PHE A 52 -14.67 4.38 -3.24
CA PHE A 52 -14.13 5.74 -3.43
C PHE A 52 -12.64 5.79 -3.08
N PHE A 53 -12.28 4.75 -2.52
CA PHE A 53 -10.86 4.62 -2.13
C PHE A 53 -10.06 3.97 -3.25
N ASP A 54 -10.45 3.74 -4.51
CA ASP A 54 -9.73 2.95 -5.54
C ASP A 54 -8.96 3.90 -6.48
N ASP A 55 -9.27 5.17 -6.80
CA ASP A 55 -8.41 6.05 -7.64
C ASP A 55 -7.83 7.20 -6.80
N SER A 56 -8.38 7.53 -5.66
CA SER A 56 -7.99 8.57 -4.68
C SER A 56 -7.23 7.95 -3.51
N MET A 57 -7.00 6.54 -3.52
CA MET A 57 -6.33 5.79 -2.43
C MET A 57 -4.81 6.01 -2.50
N ALA A 58 -4.39 6.13 -3.87
CA ALA A 58 -2.92 6.34 -3.78
C ALA A 58 -2.59 7.61 -3.00
N GLN A 59 -3.60 8.43 -3.08
CA GLN A 59 -3.24 9.69 -2.40
C GLN A 59 -3.62 9.65 -0.92
N ALA A 60 -4.83 9.04 -0.66
CA ALA A 60 -5.24 9.03 0.76
C ALA A 60 -4.37 8.05 1.56
N GLY A 61 -4.11 6.86 0.94
CA GLY A 61 -3.20 5.91 1.61
C GLY A 61 -1.82 6.54 1.86
N LEU A 62 -1.34 7.24 0.89
CA LEU A 62 -0.03 7.90 1.07
C LEU A 62 -0.09 8.97 2.17
N VAL A 63 -1.16 9.77 2.08
CA VAL A 63 -1.26 10.84 3.09
C VAL A 63 -1.38 10.23 4.49
N MET A 64 -2.21 9.12 4.50
CA MET A 64 -2.40 8.52 5.84
C MET A 64 -1.08 7.93 6.35
N CYS A 65 -0.35 7.36 5.45
CA CYS A 65 0.95 6.81 5.87
C CYS A 65 1.93 7.94 6.23
N GLU A 66 1.82 9.00 5.50
CA GLU A 66 2.69 10.15 5.85
C GLU A 66 2.36 10.68 7.25
N LEU A 67 1.01 10.69 7.51
CA LEU A 67 0.64 11.17 8.86
C LEU A 67 1.16 10.21 9.93
N LEU A 68 1.48 9.03 9.52
CA LEU A 68 2.06 8.05 10.47
C LEU A 68 3.58 8.05 10.38
N ARG A 69 4.11 9.04 9.55
CA ARG A 69 5.56 9.27 9.35
C ARG A 69 6.17 8.19 8.45
N TYR A 70 5.29 7.72 7.62
CA TYR A 70 5.82 6.82 6.57
C TYR A 70 5.83 7.57 5.23
N GLY A 71 6.73 7.21 4.39
CA GLY A 71 6.88 7.93 3.11
C GLY A 71 6.01 7.31 2.00
N PHE A 72 5.48 6.08 2.43
CA PHE A 72 4.72 5.40 1.35
C PHE A 72 3.59 4.58 1.98
N GLY A 73 2.45 4.32 1.12
CA GLY A 73 1.33 3.51 1.67
C GLY A 73 0.56 2.83 0.55
N ARG A 74 -0.01 1.54 0.88
CA ARG A 74 -0.94 0.87 -0.06
C ARG A 74 -2.08 0.21 0.72
N LYS A 75 -2.96 -0.27 -0.18
CA LYS A 75 -4.07 -1.01 0.46
C LYS A 75 -3.63 -2.43 0.86
N HIS A 76 -3.94 -2.79 1.92
CA HIS A 76 -3.64 -4.14 2.43
C HIS A 76 -4.91 -4.79 2.99
N TYR A 77 -5.23 -6.00 2.22
CA TYR A 77 -6.50 -6.60 2.69
C TYR A 77 -6.22 -8.01 3.23
N THR A 78 -6.43 -8.14 4.53
CA THR A 78 -6.65 -9.49 5.09
C THR A 78 -7.98 -9.54 5.85
N THR A 79 -8.49 -10.79 5.96
CA THR A 79 -9.77 -10.89 6.70
C THR A 79 -9.63 -10.26 8.11
N ALA A 80 -8.45 -10.42 8.62
CA ALA A 80 -8.23 -9.86 9.97
C ALA A 80 -8.23 -8.33 9.96
N VAL A 81 -7.81 -7.77 8.90
CA VAL A 81 -7.71 -6.29 8.82
C VAL A 81 -9.02 -5.71 8.25
N ALA A 82 -9.62 -6.53 7.38
CA ALA A 82 -10.77 -5.98 6.61
C ALA A 82 -12.06 -6.17 7.42
N PHE A 83 -11.90 -7.03 8.46
CA PHE A 83 -13.15 -7.28 9.22
C PHE A 83 -12.84 -7.20 10.71
N ARG A 84 -13.86 -6.66 11.39
CA ARG A 84 -13.62 -6.46 12.83
C ARG A 84 -13.60 -7.83 13.55
N GLU A 85 -12.77 -7.82 14.62
CA GLU A 85 -12.72 -9.03 15.46
C GLU A 85 -13.97 -9.13 16.34
N LEU A 86 -14.40 -10.29 16.61
CA LEU A 86 -15.64 -10.56 17.39
C LEU A 86 -15.58 -9.87 18.75
N ASN A 87 -14.42 -9.48 19.29
CA ASN A 87 -14.37 -8.89 20.64
C ASN A 87 -14.18 -7.38 20.57
N ASP A 88 -14.40 -6.79 19.51
CA ASP A 88 -14.29 -5.32 19.39
C ASP A 88 -15.47 -4.63 20.08
N THR A 89 -15.22 -3.74 21.10
CA THR A 89 -16.21 -3.09 22.00
C THR A 89 -16.93 -1.96 21.27
N ALA A 90 -16.72 -1.76 20.02
CA ALA A 90 -17.40 -0.68 19.27
C ALA A 90 -18.84 -1.07 18.94
N SER A 91 -19.87 -0.19 19.24
CA SER A 91 -21.31 -0.43 19.03
C SER A 91 -21.75 -0.02 17.62
N TRP A 92 -22.88 -0.59 17.17
CA TRP A 92 -23.49 -0.30 15.84
C TRP A 92 -23.58 1.21 15.61
N SER A 93 -23.65 1.95 16.64
CA SER A 93 -23.72 3.42 16.46
C SER A 93 -22.35 4.02 16.14
N ASP A 94 -21.34 3.15 16.10
CA ASP A 94 -20.00 3.59 15.68
C ASP A 94 -19.74 3.33 14.20
N ASN A 95 -20.63 3.77 13.46
CA ASN A 95 -20.52 3.48 12.02
C ASN A 95 -19.17 3.98 11.46
N PRO A 96 -18.57 3.19 10.60
CA PRO A 96 -17.32 3.61 9.96
C PRO A 96 -17.51 4.87 9.11
N ILE A 97 -16.30 5.50 9.03
CA ILE A 97 -16.36 6.72 8.18
C ILE A 97 -16.11 6.35 6.72
N ASP A 98 -16.79 7.20 5.91
CA ASP A 98 -16.63 7.02 4.44
C ASP A 98 -16.07 8.31 3.82
N TYR A 99 -15.42 8.17 2.71
CA TYR A 99 -15.02 9.28 1.83
C TYR A 99 -14.04 10.21 2.57
N ILE A 100 -12.78 9.85 2.50
CA ILE A 100 -11.74 10.70 3.09
C ILE A 100 -11.12 11.56 1.98
N TYR A 101 -11.06 12.79 2.34
CA TYR A 101 -10.52 13.72 1.35
C TYR A 101 -9.43 14.58 2.02
N CYS A 102 -8.25 14.53 1.35
CA CYS A 102 -7.15 15.36 1.93
C CYS A 102 -6.66 16.35 0.87
N SER A 103 -6.53 17.57 1.31
CA SER A 103 -5.99 18.58 0.37
C SER A 103 -5.03 19.51 1.10
N ALA A 104 -4.10 20.12 0.29
CA ALA A 104 -3.24 21.17 0.88
C ALA A 104 -4.08 22.31 1.45
N PRO A 105 -3.63 22.82 2.64
CA PRO A 105 -4.43 23.90 3.23
C PRO A 105 -4.70 25.02 2.20
N GLU A 106 -5.92 25.12 1.72
CA GLU A 106 -6.22 26.27 0.84
C GLU A 106 -5.93 27.60 1.55
N ASP A 107 -4.82 28.35 1.11
CA ASP A 107 -4.62 29.73 1.60
C ASP A 107 -5.96 30.47 1.79
N ASP A 108 -6.72 29.98 2.74
CA ASP A 108 -8.01 30.55 3.18
C ASP A 108 -8.06 32.05 2.90
N SER A 109 -7.92 32.44 1.57
CA SER A 109 -8.38 33.83 1.36
C SER A 109 -9.91 33.88 1.24
N SER A 110 -10.64 32.87 1.75
CA SER A 110 -12.10 33.05 1.67
C SER A 110 -12.64 33.60 3.00
N LEU A 111 -12.80 34.93 3.08
CA LEU A 111 -13.61 35.89 3.86
C LEU A 111 -14.47 35.17 4.91
N PRO A 112 -14.26 35.42 6.22
CA PRO A 112 -15.07 34.99 7.37
C PRO A 112 -16.53 35.41 7.23
N GLY A 113 -17.39 34.59 6.43
CA GLY A 113 -18.73 34.99 6.96
C GLY A 113 -19.83 34.52 6.03
N ILE A 114 -20.00 33.22 5.84
CA ILE A 114 -21.45 32.94 5.66
C ILE A 114 -21.66 31.44 5.85
N ARG A 115 -21.92 30.98 7.11
CA ARG A 115 -22.39 29.64 7.54
C ARG A 115 -23.79 29.35 6.98
N HIS A 116 -23.85 29.02 5.70
CA HIS A 116 -25.11 28.49 5.12
C HIS A 116 -25.53 27.19 5.84
N ARG A 117 -26.38 27.31 6.82
CA ARG A 117 -27.11 26.19 7.45
C ARG A 117 -27.90 25.39 6.40
N ASN A 118 -27.23 24.54 5.64
CA ASN A 118 -27.94 23.54 4.81
C ASN A 118 -28.44 22.38 5.69
N LEU A 119 -29.66 22.38 6.08
CA LEU A 119 -30.47 21.46 6.90
C LEU A 119 -30.49 20.06 6.29
N LEU A 120 -29.34 19.70 5.37
CA LEU A 120 -29.15 18.26 5.06
C LEU A 120 -27.70 18.02 4.64
N SER A 121 -26.77 18.78 5.21
CA SER A 121 -25.38 18.61 4.75
C SER A 121 -24.75 17.38 5.45
N PRO A 122 -24.34 16.45 4.60
CA PRO A 122 -23.63 15.28 5.14
C PRO A 122 -22.74 15.66 6.34
N LEU A 123 -23.05 14.85 7.50
CA LEU A 123 -22.17 15.04 8.68
C LEU A 123 -20.70 14.91 8.29
N ARG A 124 -20.03 16.10 8.27
CA ARG A 124 -18.61 16.14 7.89
C ARG A 124 -17.75 16.39 9.15
N GLY A 125 -16.71 15.55 9.18
CA GLY A 125 -15.74 15.77 10.26
C GLY A 125 -14.33 15.98 9.72
N THR A 126 -13.48 16.53 10.62
CA THR A 126 -12.08 16.74 10.20
C THR A 126 -11.15 15.81 10.99
N ILE A 127 -10.19 15.30 10.21
CA ILE A 127 -9.20 14.44 10.89
C ILE A 127 -8.27 15.34 11.71
N ARG A 128 -7.99 14.92 12.86
CA ARG A 128 -7.08 15.71 13.71
C ARG A 128 -5.64 15.58 13.22
N THR A 129 -5.25 16.55 12.37
CA THR A 129 -3.85 16.54 11.86
C THR A 129 -3.02 17.56 12.66
N PRO A 130 -1.75 17.39 12.84
CA PRO A 130 -0.91 18.38 13.52
C PRO A 130 -1.02 19.77 12.85
N PRO A 131 -0.94 20.85 13.68
CA PRO A 131 -1.10 22.22 13.17
C PRO A 131 -0.15 22.52 12.01
N ASN A 132 0.95 21.73 11.86
CA ASN A 132 1.90 22.04 10.76
C ASN A 132 1.79 21.00 9.64
N SER A 133 0.72 20.30 9.73
CA SER A 133 0.57 19.30 8.66
C SER A 133 0.30 19.98 7.31
N PRO A 134 0.95 19.52 6.22
CA PRO A 134 0.74 20.14 4.89
C PRO A 134 -0.64 19.80 4.33
N TYR A 135 -1.35 18.98 5.15
CA TYR A 135 -2.65 18.55 4.59
C TYR A 135 -3.75 18.84 5.60
N THR A 136 -4.95 19.13 5.03
CA THR A 136 -6.19 19.04 5.83
C THR A 136 -7.11 17.94 5.27
N CYS A 137 -7.46 17.06 6.27
CA CYS A 137 -8.27 15.93 5.76
C CYS A 137 -9.66 15.97 6.40
N SER A 138 -10.67 15.76 5.52
CA SER A 138 -12.04 15.66 6.04
C SER A 138 -12.70 14.35 5.60
N PHE A 139 -13.75 14.04 6.38
CA PHE A 139 -14.44 12.78 6.01
C PHE A 139 -15.94 12.93 6.29
N HIS A 140 -16.72 11.94 5.71
CA HIS A 140 -18.17 11.90 6.03
C HIS A 140 -18.54 10.55 6.64
N LYS A 141 -19.59 10.70 7.30
CA LYS A 141 -20.11 9.43 7.86
C LYS A 141 -20.46 8.45 6.74
N GLY A 142 -19.90 7.22 6.86
CA GLY A 142 -20.08 6.21 5.79
C GLY A 142 -21.35 5.41 5.99
N ASP A 143 -21.74 4.70 4.82
CA ASP A 143 -22.95 3.83 4.86
C ASP A 143 -22.53 2.35 4.95
N CYS A 144 -21.18 2.14 5.23
CA CYS A 144 -20.82 0.71 5.23
C CYS A 144 -21.09 0.10 6.61
N ALA A 145 -21.47 -1.27 6.36
CA ALA A 145 -21.78 -1.99 7.61
C ALA A 145 -20.55 -2.02 8.54
N TYR A 146 -20.96 -1.95 9.70
CA TYR A 146 -19.91 -1.97 10.75
C TYR A 146 -19.06 -3.24 10.66
N THR A 147 -19.52 -4.22 10.03
CA THR A 147 -18.75 -5.50 9.99
C THR A 147 -17.83 -5.52 8.76
N GLY A 148 -17.83 -4.41 7.89
CA GLY A 148 -16.88 -4.45 6.76
C GLY A 148 -17.60 -4.52 5.42
N PRO A 149 -16.63 -4.30 4.40
CA PRO A 149 -15.16 -4.34 4.41
C PRO A 149 -14.58 -2.96 4.75
N MET A 150 -13.53 -3.00 5.73
CA MET A 150 -12.84 -1.75 6.11
C MET A 150 -11.52 -1.64 5.34
N VAL A 151 -11.06 -0.43 5.34
CA VAL A 151 -9.81 -0.19 4.58
C VAL A 151 -8.62 -0.63 5.44
N GLY A 152 -7.79 -1.53 4.86
CA GLY A 152 -6.47 -1.85 5.44
C GLY A 152 -5.33 -1.23 4.63
N ILE A 153 -4.35 -0.68 5.42
CA ILE A 153 -3.24 -0.11 4.64
C ILE A 153 -1.92 -0.70 5.17
N GLU A 154 -0.99 -0.62 4.34
CA GLU A 154 0.40 -0.96 4.70
C GLU A 154 1.32 0.20 4.33
N CYS A 155 2.03 0.64 5.47
CA CYS A 155 2.90 1.81 5.24
C CYS A 155 4.37 1.33 5.24
N SER A 156 5.12 2.07 4.51
CA SER A 156 6.56 1.74 4.52
C SER A 156 7.40 3.01 4.56
N GLY A 157 8.57 3.03 5.48
CA GLY A 157 9.55 4.14 5.55
C GLY A 157 10.22 4.41 4.20
N PRO A 158 10.93 5.67 4.03
CA PRO A 158 11.69 5.89 2.79
C PRO A 158 12.43 4.61 2.35
N PRO A 159 12.22 4.36 0.99
CA PRO A 159 12.88 3.13 0.55
C PRO A 159 14.26 2.94 1.21
N THR A 160 14.35 2.11 2.19
CA THR A 160 15.70 1.64 2.57
C THR A 160 16.11 0.46 1.67
N PHE A 161 17.32 0.55 1.03
CA PHE A 161 17.84 -0.50 0.13
C PHE A 161 17.29 -1.88 0.52
N GLN A 162 16.73 -2.15 1.75
CA GLN A 162 16.44 -3.52 2.22
C GLN A 162 14.95 -3.83 2.13
N ASN A 163 14.03 -2.68 1.82
CA ASN A 163 12.59 -3.05 1.82
C ASN A 163 11.88 -2.47 0.60
N ASP A 164 12.76 -2.18 -0.40
CA ASP A 164 12.08 -1.42 -1.49
C ASP A 164 11.80 -2.35 -2.68
N ILE A 165 12.20 -3.62 -2.37
CA ILE A 165 11.81 -4.63 -3.37
C ILE A 165 11.29 -5.86 -2.61
N GLN A 166 10.10 -6.25 -3.02
CA GLN A 166 9.57 -7.50 -2.46
C GLN A 166 9.43 -8.57 -3.55
N GLN A 167 9.83 -9.67 -3.03
CA GLN A 167 9.66 -10.81 -3.96
C GLN A 167 8.40 -11.61 -3.56
N PHE A 168 7.46 -11.56 -4.54
CA PHE A 168 6.24 -12.36 -4.32
C PHE A 168 6.26 -13.61 -5.21
N GLY A 169 5.95 -14.66 -4.46
CA GLY A 169 6.00 -15.86 -5.34
C GLY A 169 7.32 -16.62 -5.14
N SER A 170 7.12 -17.95 -4.55
CA SER A 170 8.17 -18.96 -4.24
C SER A 170 7.53 -20.15 -3.51
N PHE A 171 8.24 -21.16 -3.26
CA PHE A 171 7.72 -22.41 -2.70
C PHE A 171 6.81 -22.13 -1.49
N PHE A 172 6.89 -20.92 -0.80
CA PHE A 172 6.16 -20.80 0.49
C PHE A 172 5.06 -19.73 0.38
N ASP A 173 5.00 -18.98 -0.70
CA ASP A 173 3.93 -17.95 -0.80
C ASP A 173 3.52 -17.79 -2.27
N ARG A 174 2.77 -18.85 -2.65
CA ARG A 174 2.44 -18.98 -4.09
C ARG A 174 1.21 -18.11 -4.43
N GLN A 175 1.45 -17.19 -5.29
CA GLN A 175 0.25 -16.56 -5.89
C GLN A 175 -0.33 -17.45 -6.99
N VAL A 176 -1.38 -18.05 -6.67
CA VAL A 176 -1.90 -19.26 -7.34
C VAL A 176 -2.29 -18.94 -8.79
N ASN A 177 -2.42 -17.59 -9.17
CA ASN A 177 -2.93 -17.44 -10.56
C ASN A 177 -1.84 -16.84 -11.47
N LEU A 178 -0.64 -16.73 -10.89
CA LEU A 178 0.40 -16.12 -11.74
C LEU A 178 1.01 -17.17 -12.66
N CYS A 179 0.90 -18.43 -12.31
CA CYS A 179 1.53 -19.47 -13.17
C CYS A 179 0.46 -20.25 -13.93
N GLU A 180 -0.84 -19.67 -13.78
CA GLU A 180 -1.89 -20.43 -14.50
C GLU A 180 -1.71 -20.28 -16.02
N GLY A 181 -1.37 -21.40 -16.67
CA GLY A 181 -1.27 -21.33 -18.15
C GLY A 181 0.21 -21.26 -18.60
N SER A 182 1.10 -21.13 -17.54
CA SER A 182 2.52 -21.10 -17.95
C SER A 182 3.04 -22.52 -18.25
N GLU A 183 3.75 -22.64 -19.41
CA GLU A 183 4.36 -23.96 -19.72
C GLU A 183 5.69 -24.12 -19.00
N ASP A 184 6.03 -23.08 -18.23
CA ASP A 184 7.34 -23.11 -17.53
C ASP A 184 7.23 -23.90 -16.21
N ARG A 185 7.97 -25.00 -16.20
CA ARG A 185 7.88 -25.87 -15.00
C ARG A 185 8.50 -25.17 -13.79
N GLU A 186 9.22 -24.14 -14.11
CA GLU A 186 9.89 -23.46 -12.98
C GLU A 186 9.06 -22.28 -12.46
N CYS A 187 7.91 -22.11 -13.01
CA CYS A 187 7.10 -20.91 -12.68
C CYS A 187 6.82 -20.85 -11.17
N PRO A 188 6.67 -21.97 -10.57
CA PRO A 188 6.36 -21.90 -9.12
C PRO A 188 7.57 -21.40 -8.31
N PHE A 189 8.74 -21.40 -9.04
CA PHE A 189 9.93 -20.97 -8.27
C PHE A 189 10.28 -19.51 -8.56
N LEU A 190 9.47 -18.97 -9.43
CA LEU A 190 9.81 -17.58 -9.79
C LEU A 190 9.05 -16.59 -8.91
N ALA A 191 9.81 -15.53 -8.74
CA ALA A 191 9.16 -14.46 -7.93
C ALA A 191 8.96 -13.20 -8.76
N ARG A 192 8.03 -12.40 -8.37
CA ARG A 192 7.85 -11.06 -8.98
C ARG A 192 8.41 -10.00 -8.03
N GLY A 193 9.01 -8.97 -8.72
CA GLY A 193 9.54 -7.86 -7.89
C GLY A 193 8.60 -6.65 -7.91
N GLU A 194 8.41 -6.06 -6.77
CA GLU A 194 7.64 -4.79 -6.71
C GLU A 194 8.56 -3.66 -6.21
N LEU A 195 8.46 -2.46 -7.06
CA LEU A 195 9.36 -1.34 -6.71
C LEU A 195 8.55 -0.10 -6.34
N LEU A 196 9.11 0.86 -5.37
CA LEU A 196 8.63 2.25 -5.16
C LEU A 196 7.10 2.31 -5.35
N VAL A 197 6.33 2.35 -4.30
CA VAL A 197 4.85 2.35 -4.24
C VAL A 197 4.33 0.92 -4.46
N TRP A 198 5.33 -0.10 -4.37
CA TRP A 198 5.01 -1.53 -4.51
C TRP A 198 4.36 -1.82 -5.88
N ALA A 199 4.88 -1.14 -6.89
CA ALA A 199 4.43 -1.38 -8.27
C ALA A 199 5.15 -2.62 -8.85
N PRO A 200 4.27 -3.46 -9.47
CA PRO A 200 4.94 -4.56 -10.18
C PRO A 200 5.91 -4.05 -11.26
N ILE A 201 7.03 -4.81 -11.43
CA ILE A 201 8.02 -4.38 -12.44
C ILE A 201 7.67 -5.06 -13.77
N CYS A 202 7.47 -4.19 -14.76
CA CYS A 202 7.16 -4.74 -16.09
C CYS A 202 8.41 -5.42 -16.66
N ALA A 203 8.13 -6.49 -17.47
CA ALA A 203 9.27 -7.25 -18.06
C ALA A 203 9.90 -6.42 -19.18
N PRO A 204 11.19 -6.13 -18.96
CA PRO A 204 11.87 -5.44 -20.06
C PRO A 204 11.95 -6.31 -21.33
N PRO A 205 11.71 -5.67 -22.57
CA PRO A 205 11.78 -6.47 -23.79
C PRO A 205 13.20 -6.98 -24.07
N ASP A 206 14.17 -6.19 -23.61
CA ASP A 206 15.58 -6.59 -23.81
C ASP A 206 16.01 -7.59 -22.72
N PRO A 207 16.41 -8.80 -23.09
CA PRO A 207 16.74 -9.85 -22.10
C PRO A 207 17.96 -9.45 -21.26
N ASP A 208 18.90 -8.71 -21.83
CA ASP A 208 20.06 -8.27 -21.02
C ASP A 208 19.63 -7.27 -19.93
N LEU A 209 18.78 -6.37 -20.38
CA LEU A 209 18.26 -5.45 -19.35
C LEU A 209 17.45 -6.20 -18.28
N ALA A 210 16.62 -7.21 -18.67
CA ALA A 210 15.85 -8.00 -17.67
C ALA A 210 16.79 -8.72 -16.70
N ALA A 211 17.88 -9.27 -17.31
CA ALA A 211 18.84 -10.00 -16.44
C ALA A 211 19.49 -9.02 -15.46
N MET A 212 19.84 -7.94 -15.95
CA MET A 212 20.45 -6.92 -15.07
C MET A 212 19.48 -6.50 -13.96
N VAL A 213 18.21 -6.18 -14.35
CA VAL A 213 17.22 -5.75 -13.34
C VAL A 213 17.00 -6.88 -12.32
N ALA A 214 16.92 -8.14 -12.81
CA ALA A 214 16.71 -9.27 -11.87
C ALA A 214 17.91 -9.38 -10.91
N ASP A 215 19.12 -9.20 -11.44
CA ASP A 215 20.30 -9.30 -10.56
C ASP A 215 20.31 -8.19 -9.52
N LEU A 216 20.07 -7.00 -9.95
CA LEU A 216 20.04 -5.87 -9.00
C LEU A 216 18.93 -6.04 -7.96
N ALA A 217 17.74 -6.52 -8.46
CA ALA A 217 16.63 -6.74 -7.50
C ALA A 217 17.02 -7.76 -6.42
N CYS A 218 17.73 -8.88 -6.81
CA CYS A 218 18.12 -9.90 -5.82
C CYS A 218 19.16 -9.33 -4.85
N LYS A 219 20.10 -8.58 -5.35
CA LYS A 219 21.12 -7.98 -4.46
C LYS A 219 20.47 -6.98 -3.48
N GLN A 220 19.54 -6.23 -4.06
CA GLN A 220 18.82 -5.29 -3.18
C GLN A 220 18.03 -6.04 -2.10
N LEU A 221 17.45 -7.25 -2.45
CA LEU A 221 16.61 -8.01 -1.50
C LEU A 221 17.43 -8.46 -0.29
N VAL A 222 18.73 -8.66 -0.49
CA VAL A 222 19.50 -9.20 0.66
C VAL A 222 20.50 -8.14 1.15
N ASP A 223 20.40 -6.97 0.58
CA ASP A 223 21.24 -5.83 0.98
C ASP A 223 22.71 -6.09 0.64
N TRP A 224 23.02 -6.66 -0.41
CA TRP A 224 24.42 -6.84 -0.86
C TRP A 224 25.06 -5.50 -1.21
N PRO A 225 26.44 -5.17 -1.00
CA PRO A 225 27.39 -6.19 -0.49
C PRO A 225 27.52 -6.12 1.03
N TYR A 226 26.50 -5.54 1.62
CA TYR A 226 26.71 -5.38 3.09
C TYR A 226 26.21 -6.61 3.84
N THR A 227 25.82 -7.62 3.19
CA THR A 227 25.37 -8.86 3.85
C THR A 227 26.58 -9.80 4.01
N THR A 228 26.40 -10.98 4.85
CA THR A 228 27.50 -11.96 5.02
C THR A 228 27.60 -12.88 3.80
N LEU A 229 26.74 -12.64 2.89
CA LEU A 229 26.75 -13.56 1.74
C LEU A 229 27.92 -13.21 0.80
N ASP A 230 28.49 -14.30 0.25
CA ASP A 230 29.68 -14.12 -0.61
C ASP A 230 29.29 -13.70 -2.03
N LEU A 231 28.10 -14.25 -2.35
CA LEU A 231 27.70 -13.96 -3.75
C LEU A 231 26.17 -14.05 -3.85
N VAL A 232 25.63 -13.00 -4.48
CA VAL A 232 24.18 -13.02 -4.79
C VAL A 232 24.00 -12.80 -6.30
N ILE A 233 23.29 -13.80 -6.84
CA ILE A 233 23.04 -13.65 -8.29
C ILE A 233 21.53 -13.69 -8.54
N GLY A 234 21.12 -12.77 -9.35
CA GLY A 234 19.70 -12.80 -9.79
C GLY A 234 19.60 -13.21 -11.25
N GLU A 235 18.59 -14.06 -11.51
CA GLU A 235 18.36 -14.49 -12.91
C GLU A 235 16.92 -14.21 -13.32
N ALA A 236 16.95 -13.55 -14.47
CA ALA A 236 15.57 -13.29 -14.97
C ALA A 236 14.95 -14.59 -15.50
N GLY A 237 13.69 -14.85 -15.04
CA GLY A 237 12.96 -16.01 -15.60
C GLY A 237 11.98 -15.59 -16.71
N THR A 238 11.19 -16.65 -17.08
CA THR A 238 10.12 -16.33 -18.06
C THR A 238 9.11 -15.33 -17.46
N PRO A 239 8.94 -14.19 -18.16
CA PRO A 239 8.02 -13.18 -17.60
C PRO A 239 6.62 -13.75 -17.34
N PHE A 240 6.02 -13.22 -16.25
CA PHE A 240 4.62 -13.61 -15.98
C PHE A 240 3.65 -12.82 -16.86
N ARG A 241 2.68 -13.61 -17.38
CA ARG A 241 1.57 -12.86 -18.00
C ARG A 241 0.64 -12.27 -16.92
N ILE A 242 0.35 -10.98 -17.09
CA ILE A 242 -0.58 -10.39 -16.09
C ILE A 242 -1.96 -11.04 -16.24
N PRO A 243 -2.37 -11.78 -15.19
CA PRO A 243 -3.66 -12.48 -15.31
C PRO A 243 -4.84 -11.49 -15.27
N ALA A 244 -5.96 -11.96 -15.84
CA ALA A 244 -7.20 -11.18 -15.63
C ALA A 244 -7.60 -11.14 -14.15
N GLU A 245 -8.53 -10.18 -13.87
CA GLU A 245 -9.00 -10.10 -12.47
C GLU A 245 -9.64 -11.43 -12.02
N PRO A 246 -9.10 -11.91 -10.89
CA PRO A 246 -9.73 -13.17 -10.45
C PRO A 246 -11.21 -12.99 -10.14
N GLU A 247 -12.11 -14.09 -10.34
CA GLU A 247 -13.56 -14.03 -10.01
C GLU A 247 -13.76 -13.73 -8.51
N ALA A 248 -15.03 -13.12 -8.24
CA ALA A 248 -15.40 -12.87 -6.82
C ALA A 248 -15.35 -14.18 -6.01
N GLY A 249 -14.32 -14.33 -5.01
CA GLY A 249 -14.20 -15.53 -4.17
C GLY A 249 -12.89 -16.27 -4.40
N ALA A 250 -12.07 -15.71 -5.30
CA ALA A 250 -10.77 -16.38 -5.52
C ALA A 250 -10.00 -16.53 -4.19
N PRO A 251 -9.24 -17.73 -4.14
CA PRO A 251 -8.50 -17.97 -2.90
C PRO A 251 -7.66 -16.75 -2.50
N GLU A 252 -7.62 -16.66 -1.14
CA GLU A 252 -6.73 -15.61 -0.59
C GLU A 252 -5.30 -15.77 -1.13
N GLY A 253 -4.83 -14.64 -1.77
CA GLY A 253 -3.43 -14.69 -2.26
C GLY A 253 -3.37 -14.62 -3.80
N ALA A 254 -4.65 -14.63 -4.39
CA ALA A 254 -4.61 -14.47 -5.87
C ALA A 254 -4.14 -13.05 -6.24
N PHE A 255 -3.28 -13.14 -7.26
CA PHE A 255 -2.81 -11.83 -7.76
C PHE A 255 -3.96 -11.05 -8.40
N ARG A 256 -4.16 -9.74 -7.91
CA ARG A 256 -5.23 -8.87 -8.45
C ARG A 256 -4.61 -7.59 -9.02
N PRO A 257 -4.60 -7.53 -10.35
CA PRO A 257 -3.95 -6.36 -10.97
C PRO A 257 -4.62 -5.05 -10.55
N SER A 258 -5.91 -5.09 -10.29
CA SER A 258 -6.64 -3.84 -9.97
C SER A 258 -6.24 -3.30 -8.59
N SER A 259 -5.51 -4.15 -7.86
CA SER A 259 -5.11 -3.66 -6.52
C SER A 259 -3.89 -2.73 -6.64
N TYR A 260 -3.29 -2.71 -7.87
CA TYR A 260 -2.11 -1.85 -8.02
C TYR A 260 -2.49 -0.55 -8.75
N THR A 261 -1.87 0.57 -8.28
CA THR A 261 -2.20 1.87 -8.91
C THR A 261 -1.05 2.33 -9.81
N ALA A 262 0.07 1.51 -9.67
CA ALA A 262 1.21 1.90 -10.52
C ALA A 262 1.94 0.64 -11.01
N TRP A 263 2.61 0.85 -12.10
CA TRP A 263 3.45 -0.21 -12.71
C TRP A 263 4.76 0.42 -13.17
N ALA A 264 5.78 -0.36 -12.84
CA ALA A 264 7.10 0.26 -13.10
C ALA A 264 7.80 -0.47 -14.25
N THR A 265 8.35 0.40 -15.14
CA THR A 265 9.12 -0.16 -16.27
C THR A 265 10.54 0.41 -16.24
N VAL A 266 11.49 -0.52 -16.23
CA VAL A 266 12.89 -0.04 -16.34
C VAL A 266 13.22 0.17 -17.84
N ILE A 267 13.50 1.40 -18.17
CA ILE A 267 13.62 1.69 -19.62
C ILE A 267 15.09 1.87 -19.99
N GLY A 268 15.99 1.69 -18.97
CA GLY A 268 17.43 1.81 -19.27
C GLY A 268 18.21 2.19 -18.00
N GLY A 269 19.52 2.69 -18.31
CA GLY A 269 20.40 3.07 -17.18
C GLY A 269 21.58 2.11 -17.05
N ASP A 270 22.65 2.66 -16.41
CA ASP A 270 23.86 1.86 -16.17
C ASP A 270 23.82 1.25 -14.75
N ALA A 271 23.91 -0.09 -14.81
CA ALA A 271 23.77 -0.77 -13.50
C ALA A 271 25.10 -0.72 -12.73
N VAL A 272 26.14 -0.23 -13.49
CA VAL A 272 27.46 -0.24 -12.81
C VAL A 272 27.41 0.75 -11.63
N GLY A 273 27.70 0.18 -10.42
CA GLY A 273 27.81 1.03 -9.19
C GLY A 273 26.43 1.25 -8.55
N LYS A 274 25.40 0.64 -9.16
CA LYS A 274 24.05 0.86 -8.58
C LYS A 274 23.71 -0.33 -7.67
N MET A 275 22.96 0.08 -6.65
CA MET A 275 22.67 -0.96 -5.64
C MET A 275 21.16 -1.20 -5.56
N ALA A 276 20.44 -0.39 -6.35
CA ALA A 276 18.97 -0.58 -6.29
C ALA A 276 18.38 -0.35 -7.69
N VAL A 277 17.29 -1.13 -7.89
CA VAL A 277 16.61 -1.00 -9.21
C VAL A 277 16.12 0.43 -9.41
N GLN A 278 15.88 1.13 -8.30
CA GLN A 278 15.30 2.48 -8.41
C GLN A 278 16.34 3.47 -8.93
N GLN A 279 17.54 3.02 -8.92
CA GLN A 279 18.61 3.93 -9.41
C GLN A 279 18.79 3.82 -10.92
N LEU A 280 17.94 2.96 -11.45
CA LEU A 280 17.95 2.91 -12.93
C LEU A 280 16.90 3.88 -13.51
N ASP A 281 16.97 4.04 -14.84
CA ASP A 281 15.91 4.87 -15.46
C ASP A 281 14.56 4.15 -15.46
N LEU A 282 13.60 4.76 -14.60
CA LEU A 282 12.31 4.07 -14.40
C LEU A 282 11.18 4.92 -14.98
N GLN A 283 10.32 4.26 -15.56
CA GLN A 283 9.04 4.88 -15.95
C GLN A 283 7.89 4.22 -15.18
N VAL A 284 7.08 5.12 -14.48
CA VAL A 284 5.95 4.56 -13.71
C VAL A 284 4.64 5.00 -14.38
N ARG A 285 3.79 4.00 -14.55
CA ARG A 285 2.48 4.31 -15.18
C ARG A 285 1.35 3.79 -14.29
N THR A 286 0.10 4.38 -14.63
CA THR A 286 -1.07 3.96 -13.81
C THR A 286 -1.78 2.77 -14.47
N SER A 287 -1.33 2.46 -15.72
CA SER A 287 -1.93 1.26 -16.36
C SER A 287 -0.90 0.11 -16.41
N PRO A 288 -1.50 -1.16 -16.43
CA PRO A 288 -0.59 -2.31 -16.43
C PRO A 288 0.44 -2.22 -17.57
N CYS A 289 1.52 -3.23 -17.49
CA CYS A 289 2.62 -3.25 -18.48
C CYS A 289 2.07 -3.30 -19.91
N GLU A 290 2.59 -2.51 -20.81
CA GLU A 290 2.09 -2.39 -22.20
C GLU A 290 2.06 -3.76 -22.89
N ASP A 291 2.97 -4.58 -22.46
CA ASP A 291 2.99 -5.90 -23.16
C ASP A 291 2.28 -6.97 -22.32
N GLY A 292 1.72 -6.50 -21.21
CA GLY A 292 0.88 -7.41 -20.41
C GLY A 292 1.74 -8.39 -19.62
N ARG A 293 3.12 -8.07 -19.56
CA ARG A 293 3.97 -9.09 -18.88
C ARG A 293 4.76 -8.42 -17.76
N MET A 294 4.97 -9.28 -16.66
CA MET A 294 5.73 -8.77 -15.51
C MET A 294 7.05 -9.56 -15.40
N LEU A 295 8.00 -8.78 -14.89
CA LEU A 295 9.30 -9.43 -14.73
C LEU A 295 9.22 -10.54 -13.68
N SER A 296 9.76 -11.72 -14.03
CA SER A 296 9.96 -12.80 -13.05
C SER A 296 11.46 -13.08 -12.87
N PHE A 297 11.78 -13.34 -11.53
CA PHE A 297 13.22 -13.62 -11.37
C PHE A 297 13.43 -14.53 -10.16
N GLN A 298 14.63 -15.14 -10.14
CA GLN A 298 15.04 -16.01 -9.01
C GLN A 298 16.40 -15.54 -8.47
N CYS A 299 16.38 -15.60 -7.08
CA CYS A 299 17.65 -15.17 -6.45
C CYS A 299 18.41 -16.40 -5.95
N ARG A 300 19.68 -16.46 -6.36
CA ARG A 300 20.54 -17.52 -5.79
C ARG A 300 21.63 -16.91 -4.90
N ASN A 301 21.69 -17.55 -3.70
CA ASN A 301 22.74 -17.01 -2.80
C ASN A 301 23.74 -18.12 -2.45
N PHE A 302 25.07 -17.80 -2.34
CA PHE A 302 26.11 -18.80 -1.99
C PHE A 302 26.84 -18.33 -0.72
N ASP A 303 26.75 -19.36 0.33
CA ASP A 303 27.57 -19.08 1.54
C ASP A 303 28.83 -19.96 1.53
N ASN A 304 30.02 -19.42 1.29
CA ASN A 304 31.15 -20.35 1.47
C ASN A 304 31.13 -20.97 2.88
#